data_AF-A0A954NRP9-F1
#
_entry.id   AF-A0A954NRP9-F1
#
_cell.length_a   1.000
_cell.length_b   1.000
_cell.length_c   1.000
_cell.angle_alpha   90.00
_cell.angle_beta   90.00
_cell.angle_gamma   90.00
#
_symmetry.space_group_name_H-M   'P 1'
#
loop_
_entity.id
_entity.type
_entity.pdbx_description
1 polymer ?
#
loop_
_entity_poly.entity_id
_entity_poly.type
_entity_poly.pdbx_seq_one_letter_code
_entity_poly.pdbx_strand_id
1 'polypeptide(L)' 'QEFITDRLREDSTNLYAEAISLAERQLFCQVLEHTRGNQLQAARILGISRVTLRSKLRALGIDVSTFIK' A
#
# COMPACT_ATOMS: atom_id res chain seq x y z
N GLN A 1 -3.12 -7.15 15.29
CA GLN A 1 -4.14 -8.12 14.86
C GLN A 1 -5.57 -7.73 15.32
N GLU A 2 -5.80 -6.55 15.91
CA GLU A 2 -7.14 -6.08 16.32
C GLU A 2 -8.08 -5.74 15.15
N PHE A 3 -7.56 -5.18 14.05
CA PHE A 3 -8.39 -4.71 12.93
C PHE A 3 -9.39 -5.75 12.41
N ILE A 4 -8.95 -7.01 12.23
CA ILE A 4 -9.81 -8.07 11.69
C ILE A 4 -10.88 -8.44 12.70
N THR A 5 -10.52 -8.57 13.98
CA THR A 5 -11.44 -8.92 15.06
C THR A 5 -12.51 -7.85 15.24
N ASP A 6 -12.15 -6.58 15.16
CA ASP A 6 -13.10 -5.47 15.28
C ASP A 6 -14.07 -5.44 14.11
N ARG A 7 -13.57 -5.58 12.87
CA ARG A 7 -14.43 -5.60 11.68
C ARG A 7 -15.34 -6.82 11.59
N LEU A 8 -14.93 -7.95 12.15
CA LEU A 8 -15.79 -9.13 12.28
C LEU A 8 -16.91 -8.91 13.31
N ARG A 9 -16.68 -8.14 14.38
CA ARG A 9 -17.71 -7.77 15.35
C ARG A 9 -18.72 -6.77 14.80
N GLU A 10 -18.29 -5.95 13.83
CA GLU A 10 -19.12 -4.97 13.14
C GLU A 10 -19.88 -5.54 11.92
N ASP A 11 -19.85 -6.87 11.72
CA ASP A 11 -20.47 -7.55 10.57
C ASP A 11 -20.09 -6.93 9.21
N SER A 12 -18.82 -6.53 9.06
CA SER A 12 -18.34 -5.89 7.82
C SER A 12 -18.43 -6.84 6.62
N THR A 13 -19.11 -6.40 5.57
CA THR A 13 -19.25 -7.13 4.30
C THR A 13 -18.07 -6.92 3.35
N ASN A 14 -17.15 -6.00 3.67
CA ASN A 14 -16.03 -5.62 2.79
C ASN A 14 -14.65 -5.84 3.43
N LEU A 15 -14.58 -6.63 4.50
CA LEU A 15 -13.37 -6.88 5.28
C LEU A 15 -12.16 -7.31 4.43
N TYR A 16 -12.38 -8.13 3.40
CA TYR A 16 -11.30 -8.56 2.51
C TYR A 16 -10.63 -7.36 1.80
N ALA A 17 -11.42 -6.49 1.16
CA ALA A 17 -10.87 -5.35 0.42
C ALA A 17 -10.19 -4.34 1.36
N GLU A 18 -10.76 -4.12 2.55
CA GLU A 18 -10.17 -3.24 3.56
C GLU A 18 -8.83 -3.77 4.09
N ALA A 19 -8.77 -5.06 4.41
CA ALA A 19 -7.55 -5.70 4.90
C ALA A 19 -6.44 -5.66 3.85
N ILE A 20 -6.76 -5.97 2.59
CA ILE A 20 -5.82 -5.87 1.47
C ILE A 20 -5.35 -4.42 1.27
N SER A 21 -6.26 -3.45 1.27
CA SER A 21 -5.90 -2.03 1.10
C SER A 21 -4.97 -1.53 2.21
N LEU A 22 -5.23 -1.94 3.46
CA LEU A 22 -4.39 -1.60 4.60
C LEU A 22 -2.98 -2.22 4.47
N ALA A 23 -2.91 -3.50 4.12
CA ALA A 23 -1.65 -4.21 3.93
C ALA A 23 -0.83 -3.62 2.77
N GLU A 24 -1.47 -3.36 1.62
CA GLU A 24 -0.82 -2.75 0.46
C GLU A 24 -0.29 -1.34 0.77
N ARG A 25 -1.08 -0.53 1.49
CA ARG A 25 -0.66 0.81 1.92
C ARG A 25 0.60 0.76 2.79
N GLN A 26 0.63 -0.10 3.79
CA GLN A 26 1.82 -0.26 4.64
C GLN A 26 3.03 -0.72 3.83
N LEU A 27 2.85 -1.75 3.00
CA LEU A 27 3.91 -2.31 2.17
C LEU A 27 4.52 -1.24 1.23
N PHE A 28 3.69 -0.49 0.51
CA PHE A 28 4.18 0.50 -0.43
C PHE A 28 4.85 1.69 0.25
N CYS A 29 4.32 2.19 1.37
CA CYS A 29 4.97 3.26 2.11
C CYS A 29 6.37 2.85 2.58
N GLN A 30 6.51 1.67 3.20
CA GLN A 30 7.81 1.20 3.69
C GLN A 30 8.84 1.02 2.58
N VAL A 31 8.43 0.46 1.43
CA VAL A 31 9.35 0.29 0.29
C VAL A 31 9.69 1.63 -0.37
N LEU A 32 8.74 2.56 -0.47
CA LEU A 32 9.00 3.91 -0.99
C LEU A 32 9.93 4.70 -0.07
N GLU A 33 9.78 4.60 1.25
CA GLU A 33 10.72 5.18 2.23
C GLU A 33 12.11 4.58 2.07
N HIS A 34 12.21 3.25 2.02
CA HIS A 34 13.48 2.54 1.85
C HIS A 34 14.20 2.94 0.56
N THR A 35 13.45 3.20 -0.51
CA THR A 35 13.97 3.61 -1.82
C THR A 35 14.03 5.13 -2.02
N ARG A 36 13.71 5.93 -0.99
CA ARG A 36 13.67 7.41 -1.03
C ARG A 36 12.84 7.95 -2.20
N GLY A 37 11.68 7.37 -2.43
CA GLY A 37 10.76 7.73 -3.51
C GLY A 37 11.14 7.21 -4.90
N ASN A 38 12.22 6.41 -5.04
CA ASN A 38 12.58 5.82 -6.33
C ASN A 38 11.60 4.69 -6.73
N GLN A 39 10.56 5.07 -7.47
CA GLN A 39 9.50 4.16 -7.92
C GLN A 39 10.02 2.99 -8.77
N LEU A 40 11.10 3.16 -9.53
CA LEU A 40 11.65 2.07 -10.35
C LEU A 40 12.27 0.99 -9.47
N GLN A 41 13.04 1.42 -8.47
CA GLN A 41 13.63 0.51 -7.49
C GLN A 41 12.55 -0.12 -6.60
N ALA A 42 11.57 0.67 -6.16
CA ALA A 42 10.45 0.18 -5.36
C ALA A 42 9.66 -0.91 -6.12
N ALA A 43 9.33 -0.67 -7.39
CA ALA A 43 8.64 -1.64 -8.23
C ALA A 43 9.43 -2.95 -8.38
N ARG A 44 10.76 -2.87 -8.51
CA ARG A 44 11.64 -4.04 -8.56
C ARG A 44 11.61 -4.84 -7.26
N ILE A 45 11.71 -4.17 -6.10
CA ILE A 45 11.65 -4.83 -4.78
C ILE A 45 10.28 -5.51 -4.58
N LEU A 46 9.21 -4.83 -4.98
CA LEU A 46 7.84 -5.33 -4.87
C LEU A 46 7.51 -6.43 -5.89
N GLY A 47 8.38 -6.68 -6.88
CA GLY A 47 8.14 -7.67 -7.92
C GLY A 47 6.99 -7.33 -8.88
N ILE A 48 6.65 -6.04 -9.02
CA ILE A 48 5.56 -5.57 -9.88
C ILE A 48 6.05 -4.57 -10.93
N SER A 49 5.26 -4.36 -11.98
CA SER A 49 5.58 -3.32 -12.95
C SER A 49 5.44 -1.92 -12.32
N ARG A 50 6.24 -0.95 -12.81
CA ARG A 50 6.11 0.46 -12.40
C ARG A 50 4.70 1.01 -12.69
N VAL A 51 4.04 0.54 -13.75
CA VAL A 51 2.67 0.93 -14.11
C VAL A 51 1.69 0.46 -13.03
N THR A 52 1.82 -0.79 -12.59
CA THR A 52 1.03 -1.38 -11.50
C THR A 52 1.25 -0.62 -10.19
N LEU A 53 2.51 -0.37 -9.83
CA LEU A 53 2.84 0.41 -8.64
C LEU A 53 2.15 1.78 -8.68
N ARG A 54 2.31 2.53 -9.79
CA ARG A 54 1.71 3.86 -9.93
C ARG A 54 0.19 3.84 -9.86
N SER A 55 -0.46 2.83 -10.45
CA SER A 55 -1.92 2.66 -10.38
C SER A 55 -2.38 2.41 -8.94
N LYS A 56 -1.68 1.53 -8.21
CA LYS A 56 -2.00 1.23 -6.81
C LYS A 56 -1.77 2.41 -5.88
N LEU A 57 -0.68 3.16 -6.07
CA LEU A 57 -0.42 4.38 -5.29
C LEU A 57 -1.54 5.42 -5.48
N ARG A 58 -2.03 5.62 -6.72
CA ARG A 58 -3.18 6.50 -6.98
C ARG A 58 -4.45 6.00 -6.30
N ALA A 59 -4.76 4.70 -6.40
CA ALA A 59 -5.93 4.12 -5.76
C ALA A 59 -5.91 4.25 -4.23
N LEU A 60 -4.71 4.20 -3.62
CA LEU A 60 -4.50 4.32 -2.18
C LEU A 60 -4.29 5.77 -1.71
N GLY A 61 -4.32 6.74 -2.62
CA GLY A 61 -4.08 8.17 -2.32
C GLY A 61 -2.68 8.44 -1.76
N ILE A 62 -1.67 7.67 -2.17
CA ILE A 62 -0.29 7.82 -1.70
C ILE A 62 0.47 8.69 -2.71
N ASP A 63 0.92 9.85 -2.25
CA ASP A 63 1.78 10.72 -3.05
C ASP A 63 3.26 10.38 -2.85
N VAL A 64 4.00 10.24 -3.96
CA VAL A 64 5.40 9.83 -3.89
C VAL A 64 6.33 10.96 -3.50
N SER A 65 5.92 12.23 -3.71
CA SER A 65 6.76 13.37 -3.35
C SER A 65 7.01 13.46 -1.85
N THR A 66 6.12 12.90 -1.02
CA THR A 66 6.30 12.80 0.43
C THR A 66 7.54 11.98 0.84
N PHE A 67 8.06 11.13 -0.06
CA PHE A 67 9.20 10.25 0.20
C PHE A 67 10.51 10.73 -0.44
N ILE A 68 10.47 11.84 -1.21
CA ILE A 68 11.64 12.45 -1.83
C ILE A 68 12.18 13.50 -0.85
N LYS A 69 13.27 13.17 -0.16
CA LYS A 69 14.03 14.10 0.69
C LYS A 69 15.28 14.59 -0.03
#